data_AF-A0A2T9XRA1-F1
#
_entry.id   AF-A0A2T9XRA1-F1
#
_cell.length_a   1.000
_cell.length_b   1.000
_cell.length_c   1.000
_cell.angle_alpha   90.00
_cell.angle_beta   90.00
_cell.angle_gamma   90.00
#
_symmetry.space_group_name_H-M   'P 1'
#
loop_
_entity.id
_entity.type
_entity.pdbx_description
1 polymer ?
#
loop_
_entity_poly.entity_id
_entity_poly.type
_entity_poly.pdbx_seq_one_letter_code
_entity_poly.pdbx_strand_id
1 'polypeptide(L)'
;MTVAGGAEVETPGSRPSPGLGLPVPPYAAWSRRVIASVLDGLLGSGIAFLALGAPALTLPFLGVAFGYNGSEHAGVTAWTSSGWAVGAVLVAVLMQAYLGATPGKLVMGLAVVRRADARPIGLVRTLVRYVLHLLDAILFIGFLLPLWTTERLTIADRLASTVVLHTRRPRPYRWPAGPDSLSDPGPPVSWELPAVPRWVPVATTLSATACAGLALFSGALGSSQMFAGPVDLACEMASGDPGSLGLTGGTLSASLYPATETRLGVTRHATVDPAPRVEWELSGSTDASSDVVVRIAFTSQGTADARSYDFPTYGGVSGPWTESRALPVDALAGLGTSWSWSQSVVVDGVESPACTGSVSTG
;
A
#
# COMPACT_ATOMS: atom_id res chain seq x y z
N MET A 1 -80.47 -24.47 -24.80
CA MET A 1 -80.81 -23.67 -23.62
C MET A 1 -79.56 -22.87 -23.27
N THR A 2 -79.56 -21.60 -23.65
CA THR A 2 -78.52 -20.62 -23.31
C THR A 2 -78.72 -20.15 -21.88
N VAL A 3 -77.67 -20.20 -21.05
CA VAL A 3 -77.51 -19.27 -19.93
C VAL A 3 -76.05 -18.80 -19.95
N ALA A 4 -75.92 -17.48 -19.98
CA ALA A 4 -74.71 -16.68 -19.97
C ALA A 4 -74.37 -16.24 -18.55
N GLY A 5 -73.10 -15.88 -18.32
CA GLY A 5 -72.68 -15.09 -17.14
C GLY A 5 -71.81 -15.84 -16.13
N GLY A 6 -70.56 -16.10 -16.48
CA GLY A 6 -69.50 -16.34 -15.50
C GLY A 6 -68.61 -15.10 -15.43
N ALA A 7 -68.82 -14.25 -14.42
CA ALA A 7 -67.95 -13.12 -14.15
C ALA A 7 -66.55 -13.62 -13.78
N GLU A 8 -65.53 -13.15 -14.49
CA GLU A 8 -64.14 -13.41 -14.19
C GLU A 8 -63.75 -12.62 -12.93
N VAL A 9 -63.46 -13.33 -11.84
CA VAL A 9 -62.94 -12.74 -10.61
C VAL A 9 -61.46 -12.43 -10.84
N GLU A 10 -61.14 -11.15 -11.08
CA GLU A 10 -59.76 -10.66 -11.01
C GLU A 10 -59.23 -10.93 -9.60
N THR A 11 -58.33 -11.91 -9.49
CA THR A 11 -57.60 -12.15 -8.25
C THR A 11 -56.39 -11.21 -8.24
N PRO A 12 -56.27 -10.24 -7.31
CA PRO A 12 -55.10 -9.38 -7.23
C PRO A 12 -53.95 -10.20 -6.65
N GLY A 13 -53.15 -10.80 -7.53
CA GLY A 13 -52.05 -11.66 -7.10
C GLY A 13 -51.35 -12.48 -8.17
N SER A 14 -51.61 -12.26 -9.47
CA SER A 14 -50.81 -12.89 -10.52
C SER A 14 -49.41 -12.25 -10.55
N ARG A 15 -48.47 -12.86 -9.82
CA ARG A 15 -47.03 -12.67 -10.10
C ARG A 15 -46.80 -12.93 -11.60
N PRO A 16 -46.00 -12.12 -12.29
CA PRO A 16 -45.64 -12.43 -13.67
C PRO A 16 -45.03 -13.83 -13.70
N SER A 17 -45.59 -14.69 -14.56
CA SER A 17 -45.06 -16.01 -14.88
C SER A 17 -43.57 -15.90 -15.21
N PRO A 18 -42.70 -16.83 -14.77
CA PRO A 18 -41.30 -16.84 -15.18
C PRO A 18 -41.24 -17.14 -16.69
N GLY A 19 -41.21 -16.08 -17.50
CA GLY A 19 -41.04 -16.17 -18.94
C GLY A 19 -39.63 -16.65 -19.28
N LEU A 20 -39.57 -17.74 -20.06
CA LEU A 20 -38.38 -18.44 -20.56
C LEU A 20 -37.44 -19.02 -19.48
N GLY A 21 -37.18 -20.32 -19.57
CA GLY A 21 -36.15 -21.04 -18.81
C GLY A 21 -34.72 -20.63 -19.18
N LEU A 22 -34.41 -19.34 -19.07
CA LEU A 22 -33.06 -18.83 -19.23
C LEU A 22 -32.18 -19.35 -18.08
N PRO A 23 -30.98 -19.88 -18.37
CA PRO A 23 -30.07 -20.33 -17.33
C PRO A 23 -29.77 -19.18 -16.36
N VAL A 24 -30.08 -19.35 -15.07
CA VAL A 24 -29.73 -18.38 -14.04
C VAL A 24 -28.19 -18.29 -13.96
N PRO A 25 -27.60 -17.08 -13.98
CA PRO A 25 -26.16 -16.94 -13.84
C PRO A 25 -25.66 -17.57 -12.53
N PRO A 26 -24.65 -18.46 -12.55
CA PRO A 26 -24.07 -19.00 -11.34
C PRO A 26 -23.27 -17.91 -10.63
N TYR A 27 -23.73 -17.52 -9.44
CA TYR A 27 -22.98 -16.62 -8.58
C TYR A 27 -21.65 -17.25 -8.13
N ALA A 28 -20.59 -16.44 -8.15
CA ALA A 28 -19.27 -16.87 -7.74
C ALA A 28 -19.25 -17.28 -6.26
N ALA A 29 -18.78 -18.50 -5.97
CA ALA A 29 -18.55 -18.97 -4.61
C ALA A 29 -17.56 -18.06 -3.85
N TRP A 30 -17.78 -17.89 -2.55
CA TRP A 30 -16.93 -17.03 -1.70
C TRP A 30 -15.45 -17.42 -1.76
N SER A 31 -15.13 -18.71 -1.68
CA SER A 31 -13.75 -19.20 -1.75
C SER A 31 -13.04 -18.83 -3.05
N ARG A 32 -13.74 -18.86 -4.19
CA ARG A 32 -13.17 -18.43 -5.47
C ARG A 32 -12.84 -16.94 -5.49
N ARG A 33 -13.67 -16.12 -4.84
CA ARG A 33 -13.41 -14.68 -4.68
C ARG A 33 -12.17 -14.47 -3.80
N VAL A 34 -12.04 -15.22 -2.72
CA VAL A 34 -10.86 -15.17 -1.84
C VAL A 34 -9.60 -15.56 -2.60
N ILE A 35 -9.60 -16.69 -3.31
CA ILE A 35 -8.45 -17.14 -4.11
C ILE A 35 -8.10 -16.10 -5.18
N ALA A 36 -9.09 -15.50 -5.85
CA ALA A 36 -8.85 -14.43 -6.81
C ALA A 36 -8.17 -13.21 -6.17
N SER A 37 -8.64 -12.77 -4.99
CA SER A 37 -8.03 -11.68 -4.23
C SER A 37 -6.60 -12.00 -3.75
N VAL A 38 -6.33 -13.25 -3.37
CA VAL A 38 -4.98 -13.71 -3.01
C VAL A 38 -4.05 -13.68 -4.23
N LEU A 39 -4.51 -14.16 -5.38
CA LEU A 39 -3.74 -14.10 -6.63
C LEU A 39 -3.44 -12.65 -7.04
N ASP A 40 -4.44 -11.77 -6.95
CA ASP A 40 -4.25 -10.34 -7.20
C ASP A 40 -3.23 -9.74 -6.21
N GLY A 41 -3.32 -10.06 -4.91
CA GLY A 41 -2.39 -9.60 -3.87
C GLY A 41 -0.95 -10.07 -4.09
N LEU A 42 -0.75 -11.34 -4.45
CA LEU A 42 0.57 -11.89 -4.77
C LEU A 42 1.18 -11.21 -6.00
N LEU A 43 0.36 -10.98 -7.04
CA LEU A 43 0.76 -10.23 -8.22
C LEU A 43 1.15 -8.79 -7.85
N GLY A 44 0.30 -8.10 -7.08
CA GLY A 44 0.51 -6.73 -6.62
C GLY A 44 1.78 -6.57 -5.79
N SER A 45 2.02 -7.46 -4.82
CA SER A 45 3.23 -7.45 -3.99
C SER A 45 4.50 -7.72 -4.77
N GLY A 46 4.49 -8.64 -5.74
CA GLY A 46 5.65 -8.87 -6.60
C GLY A 46 5.98 -7.65 -7.46
N ILE A 47 4.95 -6.99 -8.02
CA ILE A 47 5.14 -5.73 -8.76
C ILE A 47 5.67 -4.65 -7.82
N ALA A 48 5.10 -4.47 -6.63
CA ALA A 48 5.54 -3.47 -5.67
C ALA A 48 7.02 -3.67 -5.30
N PHE A 49 7.43 -4.89 -4.98
CA PHE A 49 8.83 -5.20 -4.68
C PHE A 49 9.75 -4.84 -5.86
N LEU A 50 9.39 -5.26 -7.07
CA LEU A 50 10.23 -5.00 -8.24
C LEU A 50 10.21 -3.51 -8.65
N ALA A 51 9.15 -2.77 -8.39
CA ALA A 51 8.97 -1.38 -8.86
C ALA A 51 9.41 -0.32 -7.85
N LEU A 52 9.31 -0.62 -6.55
CA LEU A 52 9.44 0.34 -5.45
C LEU A 52 10.45 -0.13 -4.38
N GLY A 53 10.78 -1.43 -4.35
CA GLY A 53 11.57 -2.02 -3.27
C GLY A 53 10.71 -2.43 -2.08
N ALA A 54 11.31 -2.47 -0.90
CA ALA A 54 10.67 -2.91 0.34
C ALA A 54 10.42 -1.71 1.29
N PRO A 55 9.38 -1.72 2.15
CA PRO A 55 8.44 -2.81 2.38
C PRO A 55 7.24 -2.82 1.41
N ALA A 56 6.64 -4.00 1.26
CA ALA A 56 5.56 -4.25 0.31
C ALA A 56 4.34 -3.33 0.54
N LEU A 57 4.01 -2.54 -0.48
CA LEU A 57 2.84 -1.66 -0.49
C LEU A 57 1.63 -2.37 -1.09
N THR A 58 0.44 -2.03 -0.59
CA THR A 58 -0.80 -2.41 -1.26
C THR A 58 -0.92 -1.62 -2.56
N LEU A 59 -0.96 -2.32 -3.68
CA LEU A 59 -1.32 -1.70 -4.96
C LEU A 59 -2.85 -1.73 -5.09
N PRO A 60 -3.53 -0.58 -5.23
CA PRO A 60 -4.97 -0.54 -5.40
C PRO A 60 -5.43 -1.48 -6.52
N PHE A 61 -6.58 -2.12 -6.33
CA PHE A 61 -7.17 -3.12 -7.24
C PHE A 61 -6.41 -4.44 -7.41
N LEU A 62 -5.18 -4.56 -6.90
CA LEU A 62 -4.36 -5.76 -6.92
C LEU A 62 -4.25 -6.40 -5.53
N GLY A 63 -5.35 -6.40 -4.77
CA GLY A 63 -5.43 -7.11 -3.49
C GLY A 63 -4.62 -6.49 -2.34
N VAL A 64 -4.53 -7.24 -1.25
CA VAL A 64 -3.76 -6.87 -0.05
C VAL A 64 -2.31 -7.30 -0.24
N ALA A 65 -1.37 -6.51 0.28
CA ALA A 65 0.04 -6.80 0.20
C ALA A 65 0.41 -8.00 1.08
N PHE A 66 1.17 -8.92 0.51
CA PHE A 66 1.91 -9.96 1.22
C PHE A 66 3.35 -9.49 1.50
N GLY A 67 3.95 -10.00 2.57
CA GLY A 67 5.34 -9.69 2.94
C GLY A 67 5.56 -8.29 3.53
N TYR A 68 4.54 -7.70 4.16
CA TYR A 68 4.70 -6.48 4.96
C TYR A 68 5.49 -6.79 6.22
N ASN A 69 6.72 -6.28 6.30
CA ASN A 69 7.51 -6.30 7.53
C ASN A 69 7.16 -5.03 8.28
N GLY A 70 6.45 -5.17 9.39
CA GLY A 70 5.95 -4.06 10.22
C GLY A 70 7.02 -3.30 10.98
N SER A 71 8.14 -2.96 10.33
CA SER A 71 9.06 -2.00 10.89
C SER A 71 8.31 -0.67 11.01
N GLU A 72 7.97 -0.30 12.24
CA GLU A 72 7.25 0.92 12.63
C GLU A 72 7.93 2.23 12.17
N HIS A 73 9.10 2.11 11.54
CA HIS A 73 10.03 3.16 11.16
C HIS A 73 10.22 3.29 9.63
N ALA A 74 9.51 2.49 8.81
CA ALA A 74 9.60 2.60 7.36
C ALA A 74 8.70 3.74 6.86
N GLY A 75 9.30 4.74 6.23
CA GLY A 75 8.55 5.75 5.48
C GLY A 75 7.69 5.06 4.41
N VAL A 76 6.41 5.44 4.30
CA VAL A 76 5.49 4.89 3.30
C VAL A 76 5.86 5.48 1.93
N THR A 77 6.56 4.73 1.09
CA THR A 77 6.74 5.11 -0.31
C THR A 77 5.38 5.09 -1.01
N ALA A 78 4.99 6.19 -1.65
CA ALA A 78 3.73 6.20 -2.39
C ALA A 78 3.88 5.36 -3.67
N TRP A 79 2.92 4.47 -3.97
CA TRP A 79 2.93 3.69 -5.24
C TRP A 79 2.95 4.59 -6.48
N THR A 80 2.48 5.84 -6.35
CA THR A 80 2.50 6.87 -7.39
C THR A 80 3.90 7.38 -7.73
N SER A 81 4.91 7.07 -6.91
CA SER A 81 6.31 7.43 -7.18
C SER A 81 6.96 6.59 -8.29
N SER A 82 6.33 5.47 -8.69
CA SER A 82 6.82 4.60 -9.75
C SER A 82 5.83 4.50 -10.91
N GLY A 83 6.26 4.93 -12.10
CA GLY A 83 5.45 4.84 -13.32
C GLY A 83 5.02 3.41 -13.66
N TRP A 84 5.82 2.41 -13.30
CA TRP A 84 5.46 1.00 -13.50
C TRP A 84 4.34 0.54 -12.56
N ALA A 85 4.42 0.90 -11.28
CA ALA A 85 3.35 0.62 -10.31
C ALA A 85 2.05 1.33 -10.71
N VAL A 86 2.14 2.59 -11.16
CA VAL A 86 0.99 3.34 -11.69
C VAL A 86 0.38 2.63 -12.90
N GLY A 87 1.21 2.21 -13.87
CA GLY A 87 0.75 1.46 -15.03
C GLY A 87 0.03 0.15 -14.65
N ALA A 88 0.55 -0.61 -13.69
CA ALA A 88 -0.07 -1.84 -13.21
C ALA A 88 -1.45 -1.60 -12.58
N VAL A 89 -1.58 -0.58 -11.73
CA VAL A 89 -2.86 -0.19 -11.13
C VAL A 89 -3.85 0.24 -12.19
N LEU A 90 -3.42 1.07 -13.16
CA LEU A 90 -4.28 1.50 -14.27
C LEU A 90 -4.78 0.32 -15.09
N VAL A 91 -3.91 -0.62 -15.44
CA VAL A 91 -4.31 -1.86 -16.16
C VAL A 91 -5.34 -2.65 -15.34
N ALA A 92 -5.10 -2.86 -14.06
CA ALA A 92 -6.01 -3.60 -13.19
C ALA A 92 -7.40 -2.92 -13.08
N VAL A 93 -7.43 -1.60 -12.95
CA VAL A 93 -8.66 -0.79 -12.91
C VAL A 93 -9.43 -0.90 -14.23
N LEU A 94 -8.75 -0.73 -15.36
CA LEU A 94 -9.38 -0.80 -16.69
C LEU A 94 -9.90 -2.21 -16.98
N MET A 95 -9.14 -3.24 -16.59
CA MET A 95 -9.59 -4.62 -16.70
C MET A 95 -10.87 -4.86 -15.87
N GLN A 96 -10.85 -4.43 -14.61
CA GLN A 96 -12.01 -4.56 -13.72
C GLN A 96 -13.23 -3.78 -14.24
N ALA A 97 -13.03 -2.60 -14.83
CA ALA A 97 -14.08 -1.73 -15.37
C ALA A 97 -14.74 -2.29 -16.62
N TYR A 98 -13.94 -2.72 -17.60
CA TYR A 98 -14.42 -3.01 -18.94
C TYR A 98 -14.53 -4.50 -19.25
N LEU A 99 -13.80 -5.35 -18.52
CA LEU A 99 -13.89 -6.80 -18.62
C LEU A 99 -14.59 -7.44 -17.40
N GLY A 100 -14.77 -6.69 -16.31
CA GLY A 100 -15.32 -7.20 -15.06
C GLY A 100 -14.32 -8.03 -14.25
N ALA A 101 -13.09 -8.18 -14.70
CA ALA A 101 -12.10 -9.07 -14.09
C ALA A 101 -10.77 -8.34 -13.85
N THR A 102 -10.16 -8.58 -12.70
CA THR A 102 -8.71 -8.40 -12.47
C THR A 102 -7.96 -9.67 -12.92
N PRO A 103 -6.61 -9.69 -13.01
CA PRO A 103 -5.86 -10.88 -13.40
C PRO A 103 -6.23 -12.13 -12.59
N GLY A 104 -6.29 -12.06 -11.25
CA GLY A 104 -6.69 -13.15 -10.37
C GLY A 104 -8.14 -13.58 -10.59
N LYS A 105 -9.06 -12.64 -10.85
CA LYS A 105 -10.45 -12.98 -11.21
C LYS A 105 -10.53 -13.67 -12.56
N LEU A 106 -9.75 -13.27 -13.55
CA LEU A 106 -9.70 -13.91 -14.87
C LEU A 106 -9.23 -15.37 -14.76
N VAL A 107 -8.18 -15.61 -13.96
CA VAL A 107 -7.69 -16.96 -13.62
C VAL A 107 -8.80 -17.79 -12.97
N MET A 108 -9.49 -17.24 -11.98
CA MET A 108 -10.58 -17.93 -11.26
C MET A 108 -11.90 -18.02 -12.03
N GLY A 109 -11.96 -17.42 -13.22
CA GLY A 109 -13.14 -17.39 -14.07
C GLY A 109 -14.28 -16.57 -13.48
N LEU A 110 -13.97 -15.38 -12.97
CA LEU A 110 -14.91 -14.50 -12.31
C LEU A 110 -15.07 -13.19 -13.06
N ALA A 111 -16.29 -12.66 -13.09
CA ALA A 111 -16.59 -11.34 -13.62
C ALA A 111 -17.53 -10.57 -12.69
N VAL A 112 -17.15 -9.34 -12.32
CA VAL A 112 -17.99 -8.36 -11.65
C VAL A 112 -18.82 -7.64 -12.70
N VAL A 113 -20.13 -7.72 -12.56
CA VAL A 113 -21.09 -7.19 -13.51
C VAL A 113 -22.21 -6.42 -12.81
N ARG A 114 -22.94 -5.60 -13.55
CA ARG A 114 -24.13 -4.93 -13.04
C ARG A 114 -25.25 -5.96 -12.87
N ARG A 115 -26.03 -5.80 -11.79
CA ARG A 115 -27.18 -6.66 -11.52
C ARG A 115 -28.27 -6.56 -12.59
N ALA A 116 -28.41 -5.39 -13.23
CA ALA A 116 -29.49 -5.12 -14.19
C ALA A 116 -29.33 -5.87 -15.52
N ASP A 117 -28.11 -6.01 -16.03
CA ASP A 117 -27.87 -6.51 -17.39
C ASP A 117 -26.70 -7.48 -17.53
N ALA A 118 -26.06 -7.87 -16.43
CA ALA A 118 -24.91 -8.78 -16.39
C ALA A 118 -23.72 -8.33 -17.27
N ARG A 119 -23.59 -7.03 -17.53
CA ARG A 119 -22.44 -6.44 -18.23
C ARG A 119 -21.42 -5.84 -17.23
N PRO A 120 -20.13 -5.73 -17.59
CA PRO A 120 -19.13 -5.04 -16.80
C PRO A 120 -19.59 -3.65 -16.35
N ILE A 121 -19.11 -3.22 -15.19
CA ILE A 121 -19.73 -2.12 -14.45
C ILE A 121 -19.29 -0.74 -14.91
N GLY A 122 -18.20 -0.65 -15.69
CA GLY A 122 -17.59 0.59 -16.16
C GLY A 122 -16.72 1.27 -15.10
N LEU A 123 -15.94 2.27 -15.51
CA LEU A 123 -14.90 2.88 -14.67
C LEU A 123 -15.45 3.51 -13.39
N VAL A 124 -16.46 4.37 -13.51
CA VAL A 124 -17.03 5.11 -12.36
C VAL A 124 -17.57 4.15 -11.29
N ARG A 125 -18.37 3.16 -11.70
CA ARG A 125 -18.95 2.19 -10.75
C ARG A 125 -17.87 1.28 -10.16
N THR A 126 -16.80 0.96 -10.91
CA THR A 126 -15.63 0.26 -10.37
C THR A 126 -14.95 1.04 -9.25
N LEU A 127 -14.71 2.34 -9.43
CA LEU A 127 -14.09 3.19 -8.42
C LEU A 127 -15.00 3.36 -7.19
N VAL A 128 -16.30 3.62 -7.40
CA VAL A 128 -17.29 3.70 -6.31
C VAL A 128 -17.34 2.39 -5.53
N ARG A 129 -17.41 1.25 -6.22
CA ARG A 129 -17.38 -0.08 -5.59
C ARG A 129 -16.11 -0.32 -4.78
N TYR A 130 -14.96 0.16 -5.25
CA TYR A 130 -13.70 0.08 -4.52
C TYR A 130 -13.74 0.86 -3.21
N VAL A 131 -14.25 2.10 -3.23
CA VAL A 131 -14.44 2.91 -2.01
C VAL A 131 -15.44 2.26 -1.06
N LEU A 132 -16.54 1.71 -1.57
CA LEU A 132 -17.56 1.05 -0.75
C LEU A 132 -17.04 -0.21 -0.03
N HIS A 133 -16.02 -0.89 -0.58
CA HIS A 133 -15.37 -2.00 0.12
C HIS A 133 -14.63 -1.56 1.39
N LEU A 134 -14.41 -0.25 1.62
CA LEU A 134 -13.95 0.25 2.92
C LEU A 134 -14.96 -0.06 4.02
N LEU A 135 -16.27 -0.04 3.72
CA LEU A 135 -17.30 -0.44 4.68
C LEU A 135 -17.23 -1.94 4.99
N ASP A 136 -16.94 -2.77 3.97
CA ASP A 136 -16.72 -4.20 4.19
C ASP A 136 -15.49 -4.44 5.07
N ALA A 137 -14.43 -3.62 4.92
CA ALA A 137 -13.21 -3.70 5.71
C ALA A 137 -13.39 -3.22 7.16
N ILE A 138 -14.08 -2.11 7.39
CA ILE A 138 -14.35 -1.57 8.74
C ILE A 138 -15.19 -2.56 9.55
N LEU A 139 -16.20 -3.16 8.92
CA LEU A 139 -17.14 -4.03 9.61
C LEU A 139 -16.67 -5.49 9.68
N PHE A 140 -15.65 -5.86 8.89
CA PHE A 140 -15.11 -7.21 8.64
C PHE A 140 -16.12 -8.26 8.15
N ILE A 141 -17.30 -8.32 8.75
CA ILE A 141 -18.44 -9.16 8.40
C ILE A 141 -18.90 -8.94 6.96
N GLY A 142 -18.68 -7.75 6.40
CA GLY A 142 -19.04 -7.41 5.02
C GLY A 142 -18.41 -8.36 3.98
N PHE A 143 -17.16 -8.79 4.22
CA PHE A 143 -16.49 -9.79 3.39
C PHE A 143 -16.98 -11.22 3.58
N LEU A 144 -17.66 -11.50 4.70
CA LEU A 144 -18.20 -12.83 5.01
C LEU A 144 -19.67 -12.98 4.58
N LEU A 145 -20.42 -11.88 4.40
CA LEU A 145 -21.82 -11.89 3.91
C LEU A 145 -22.09 -12.80 2.69
N PRO A 146 -21.18 -12.96 1.70
CA PRO A 146 -21.40 -13.89 0.59
C PRO A 146 -21.52 -15.37 0.99
N LEU A 147 -21.19 -15.74 2.22
CA LEU A 147 -21.37 -17.10 2.75
C LEU A 147 -22.84 -17.42 3.07
N TRP A 148 -23.62 -16.42 3.49
CA TRP A 148 -24.99 -16.60 3.98
C TRP A 148 -26.07 -16.04 3.04
N THR A 149 -25.68 -15.33 1.98
CA THR A 149 -26.62 -14.67 1.07
C THR A 149 -26.81 -15.48 -0.21
N THR A 150 -28.05 -15.57 -0.69
CA THR A 150 -28.43 -16.31 -1.91
C THR A 150 -27.69 -15.79 -3.15
N GLU A 151 -27.53 -14.47 -3.25
CA GLU A 151 -26.80 -13.81 -4.35
C GLU A 151 -25.30 -13.63 -4.09
N ARG A 152 -24.80 -14.08 -2.92
CA ARG A 152 -23.40 -14.03 -2.52
C ARG A 152 -22.79 -12.62 -2.58
N LEU A 153 -23.44 -11.62 -1.99
CA LEU A 153 -23.06 -10.19 -2.10
C LEU A 153 -22.38 -9.66 -0.84
N THR A 154 -21.37 -8.80 -1.02
CA THR A 154 -20.84 -7.94 0.05
C THR A 154 -21.70 -6.67 0.22
N ILE A 155 -21.40 -5.83 1.22
CA ILE A 155 -22.09 -4.53 1.38
C ILE A 155 -21.81 -3.64 0.18
N ALA A 156 -20.56 -3.60 -0.29
CA ALA A 156 -20.19 -2.85 -1.49
C ALA A 156 -20.93 -3.33 -2.73
N ASP A 157 -21.07 -4.65 -2.91
CA ASP A 157 -21.79 -5.22 -4.06
C ASP A 157 -23.28 -4.79 -4.05
N ARG A 158 -23.92 -4.76 -2.87
CA ARG A 158 -25.32 -4.31 -2.71
C ARG A 158 -25.47 -2.83 -3.08
N LEU A 159 -24.65 -1.97 -2.49
CA LEU A 159 -24.72 -0.52 -2.69
C LEU A 159 -24.34 -0.11 -4.11
N ALA A 160 -23.37 -0.79 -4.73
CA ALA A 160 -22.97 -0.54 -6.11
C ALA A 160 -23.93 -1.16 -7.15
N SER A 161 -24.93 -1.94 -6.72
CA SER A 161 -25.82 -2.73 -7.58
C SER A 161 -25.06 -3.68 -8.51
N THR A 162 -24.06 -4.37 -7.95
CA THR A 162 -23.19 -5.31 -8.69
C THR A 162 -23.31 -6.72 -8.15
N VAL A 163 -23.02 -7.70 -9.02
CA VAL A 163 -22.93 -9.11 -8.67
C VAL A 163 -21.65 -9.70 -9.27
N VAL A 164 -21.13 -10.78 -8.69
CA VAL A 164 -19.98 -11.50 -9.27
C VAL A 164 -20.43 -12.87 -9.74
N LEU A 165 -20.20 -13.11 -11.03
CA LEU A 165 -20.59 -14.32 -11.73
C LEU A 165 -19.37 -15.22 -11.95
N HIS A 166 -19.59 -16.52 -11.96
CA HIS A 166 -18.59 -17.50 -12.39
C HIS A 166 -18.62 -17.61 -13.92
N THR A 167 -17.94 -16.70 -14.60
CA THR A 167 -17.76 -16.66 -16.05
C THR A 167 -16.47 -15.95 -16.46
N ARG A 168 -15.92 -16.34 -17.62
CA ARG A 168 -14.84 -15.62 -18.33
C ARG A 168 -15.33 -14.87 -19.56
N ARG A 169 -16.63 -14.92 -19.84
CA ARG A 169 -17.24 -14.39 -21.07
C ARG A 169 -18.49 -13.57 -20.78
N PRO A 170 -18.42 -12.61 -19.82
CA PRO A 170 -19.52 -11.67 -19.65
C PRO A 170 -19.73 -10.93 -20.98
N ARG A 171 -20.96 -10.48 -21.23
CA ARG A 171 -21.20 -9.60 -22.38
C ARG A 171 -20.33 -8.34 -22.26
N PRO A 172 -19.83 -7.77 -23.38
CA PRO A 172 -18.99 -6.58 -23.34
C PRO A 172 -19.66 -5.41 -22.63
N TYR A 173 -18.83 -4.55 -22.03
CA TYR A 173 -19.25 -3.25 -21.51
C TYR A 173 -20.00 -2.47 -22.60
N ARG A 174 -21.12 -1.86 -22.24
CA ARG A 174 -21.91 -1.00 -23.13
C ARG A 174 -21.45 0.44 -22.95
N TRP A 175 -20.83 0.98 -23.99
CA TRP A 175 -20.42 2.37 -24.06
C TRP A 175 -21.67 3.27 -24.20
N PRO A 176 -21.80 4.35 -23.42
CA PRO A 176 -22.97 5.23 -23.47
C PRO A 176 -23.26 5.79 -24.87
N ALA A 177 -22.23 6.05 -25.68
CA ALA A 177 -22.34 6.57 -27.04
C ALA A 177 -22.16 5.51 -28.14
N GLY A 178 -22.29 4.22 -27.80
CA GLY A 178 -22.12 3.13 -28.77
C GLY A 178 -23.30 3.00 -29.74
N PRO A 179 -23.09 2.53 -30.98
CA PRO A 179 -24.16 2.30 -31.96
C PRO A 179 -25.23 1.30 -31.48
N ASP A 180 -24.84 0.35 -30.62
CA ASP A 180 -25.74 -0.63 -29.99
C ASP A 180 -26.65 -0.02 -28.90
N SER A 181 -26.49 1.27 -28.59
CA SER A 181 -27.26 1.92 -27.54
C SER A 181 -28.72 2.18 -27.92
N LEU A 182 -29.03 2.19 -29.23
CA LEU A 182 -30.34 2.59 -29.76
C LEU A 182 -31.21 1.40 -30.22
N SER A 183 -30.70 0.17 -30.20
CA SER A 183 -31.34 -1.00 -30.80
C SER A 183 -31.51 -2.21 -29.85
N ASP A 184 -31.30 -2.05 -28.54
CA ASP A 184 -31.31 -3.17 -27.57
C ASP A 184 -32.75 -3.56 -27.11
N PRO A 185 -33.22 -4.81 -27.31
CA PRO A 185 -34.62 -5.25 -27.07
C PRO A 185 -35.06 -5.38 -25.59
N GLY A 186 -34.30 -4.85 -24.63
CA GLY A 186 -34.49 -5.14 -23.20
C GLY A 186 -33.50 -6.20 -22.67
N PRO A 187 -33.66 -6.66 -21.40
CA PRO A 187 -32.67 -7.50 -20.72
C PRO A 187 -32.34 -8.78 -21.50
N PRO A 188 -31.12 -9.32 -21.38
CA PRO A 188 -30.61 -10.29 -22.35
C PRO A 188 -31.42 -11.58 -22.38
N VAL A 189 -31.61 -12.12 -23.58
CA VAL A 189 -31.98 -13.54 -23.81
C VAL A 189 -30.84 -14.49 -23.36
N SER A 190 -29.62 -13.98 -23.09
CA SER A 190 -28.49 -14.72 -22.50
C SER A 190 -27.52 -13.78 -21.77
N TRP A 191 -27.10 -14.12 -20.55
CA TRP A 191 -26.17 -13.29 -19.75
C TRP A 191 -24.69 -13.47 -20.13
N GLU A 192 -24.34 -14.57 -20.82
CA GLU A 192 -23.01 -14.81 -21.40
C GLU A 192 -22.97 -14.55 -22.92
N LEU A 193 -21.76 -14.36 -23.43
CA LEU A 193 -21.48 -14.52 -24.85
C LEU A 193 -21.67 -15.99 -25.30
N PRO A 194 -22.15 -16.23 -26.53
CA PRO A 194 -22.40 -17.58 -27.04
C PRO A 194 -21.12 -18.40 -27.26
N ALA A 195 -19.99 -17.73 -27.50
CA ALA A 195 -18.68 -18.33 -27.70
C ALA A 195 -17.62 -17.64 -26.85
N VAL A 196 -16.55 -18.37 -26.51
CA VAL A 196 -15.40 -17.80 -25.80
C VAL A 196 -14.56 -17.00 -26.81
N PRO A 197 -14.30 -15.71 -26.57
CA PRO A 197 -13.41 -14.93 -27.44
C PRO A 197 -11.99 -15.54 -27.50
N ARG A 198 -11.35 -15.50 -28.68
CA ARG A 198 -10.03 -16.11 -28.91
C ARG A 198 -8.92 -15.58 -27.99
N TRP A 199 -9.04 -14.34 -27.51
CA TRP A 199 -8.06 -13.73 -26.62
C TRP A 199 -8.18 -14.21 -25.16
N VAL A 200 -9.35 -14.72 -24.73
CA VAL A 200 -9.60 -15.07 -23.32
C VAL A 200 -8.66 -16.18 -22.82
N PRO A 201 -8.42 -17.29 -23.54
CA PRO A 201 -7.46 -18.31 -23.11
C PRO A 201 -6.05 -17.74 -22.96
N VAL A 202 -5.60 -16.95 -23.94
CA VAL A 202 -4.27 -16.32 -23.93
C VAL A 202 -4.13 -15.38 -22.73
N ALA A 203 -5.09 -14.48 -22.51
CA ALA A 203 -5.08 -13.55 -21.39
C ALA A 203 -5.15 -14.27 -20.03
N THR A 204 -5.87 -15.39 -19.95
CA THR A 204 -5.95 -16.21 -18.74
C THR A 204 -4.60 -16.87 -18.45
N THR A 205 -3.94 -17.44 -19.45
CA THR A 205 -2.60 -18.04 -19.30
C THR A 205 -1.57 -16.99 -18.92
N LEU A 206 -1.59 -15.81 -19.55
CA LEU A 206 -0.71 -14.69 -19.20
C LEU A 206 -0.95 -14.21 -17.77
N SER A 207 -2.22 -14.11 -17.34
CA SER A 207 -2.54 -13.73 -15.96
C SER A 207 -2.07 -14.79 -14.96
N ALA A 208 -2.29 -16.08 -15.25
CA ALA A 208 -1.85 -17.18 -14.39
C ALA A 208 -0.34 -17.24 -14.24
N THR A 209 0.39 -17.10 -15.35
CA THR A 209 1.86 -17.07 -15.35
C THR A 209 2.41 -15.84 -14.63
N ALA A 210 1.81 -14.67 -14.83
CA ALA A 210 2.17 -13.45 -14.11
C ALA A 210 1.94 -13.59 -12.60
N CYS A 211 0.77 -14.08 -12.17
CA CYS A 211 0.48 -14.30 -10.74
C CYS A 211 1.46 -15.30 -10.13
N ALA A 212 1.78 -16.40 -10.83
CA ALA A 212 2.72 -17.41 -10.34
C ALA A 212 4.16 -16.87 -10.26
N GLY A 213 4.63 -16.17 -11.28
CA GLY A 213 5.99 -15.61 -11.32
C GLY A 213 6.19 -14.49 -10.28
N LEU A 214 5.22 -13.58 -10.16
CA LEU A 214 5.31 -12.46 -9.22
C LEU A 214 5.02 -12.86 -7.77
N ALA A 215 4.30 -13.96 -7.54
CA ALA A 215 4.17 -14.55 -6.20
C ALA A 215 5.55 -14.87 -5.60
N LEU A 216 6.54 -15.24 -6.42
CA LEU A 216 7.90 -15.52 -5.93
C LEU A 216 8.61 -14.27 -5.41
N PHE A 217 8.22 -13.09 -5.91
CA PHE A 217 8.72 -11.80 -5.47
C PHE A 217 7.83 -11.14 -4.41
N SER A 218 6.74 -11.78 -3.98
CA SER A 218 5.76 -11.19 -3.05
C SER A 218 6.20 -11.17 -1.57
N GLY A 219 7.26 -11.91 -1.23
CA GLY A 219 7.70 -12.09 0.16
C GLY A 219 6.96 -13.21 0.92
N ALA A 220 5.86 -13.73 0.37
CA ALA A 220 5.13 -14.86 0.96
C ALA A 220 5.94 -16.18 1.01
N LEU A 221 6.99 -16.29 0.18
CA LEU A 221 7.87 -17.46 0.10
C LEU A 221 9.22 -17.24 0.80
N GLY A 222 9.35 -16.17 1.59
CA GLY A 222 10.57 -15.79 2.29
C GLY A 222 11.39 -14.73 1.55
N SER A 223 12.25 -14.07 2.32
CA SER A 223 13.16 -13.01 1.87
C SER A 223 14.43 -13.08 2.71
N SER A 224 15.60 -12.81 2.13
CA SER A 224 16.79 -12.49 2.93
C SER A 224 16.85 -10.97 3.11
N GLN A 225 16.93 -10.53 4.36
CA GLN A 225 17.04 -9.13 4.72
C GLN A 225 18.42 -8.89 5.30
N MET A 226 19.11 -7.88 4.77
CA MET A 226 20.25 -7.28 5.44
C MET A 226 19.72 -6.01 6.10
N PHE A 227 19.28 -6.17 7.35
CA PHE A 227 19.01 -5.05 8.23
C PHE A 227 20.36 -4.56 8.77
N ALA A 228 20.85 -3.44 8.26
CA ALA A 228 21.59 -2.55 9.13
C ALA A 228 20.50 -1.75 9.86
N GLY A 229 20.17 -2.14 11.09
CA GLY A 229 19.46 -1.20 11.97
C GLY A 229 20.28 0.09 12.12
N PRO A 230 19.70 1.15 12.71
CA PRO A 230 20.50 2.31 13.06
C PRO A 230 21.72 1.85 13.87
N VAL A 231 22.90 2.29 13.44
CA VAL A 231 24.14 2.10 14.16
C VAL A 231 24.28 3.27 15.12
N ASP A 232 24.52 2.98 16.38
CA ASP A 232 24.82 3.98 17.39
C ASP A 232 26.29 4.33 17.33
N LEU A 233 26.56 5.57 16.91
CA LEU A 233 27.89 6.17 16.92
C LEU A 233 28.00 7.01 18.18
N ALA A 234 28.67 6.48 19.20
CA ALA A 234 28.92 7.21 20.43
C ALA A 234 30.19 8.06 20.32
N CYS A 235 30.20 9.19 21.02
CA CYS A 235 31.42 9.93 21.33
C CYS A 235 31.45 10.20 22.85
N GLU A 236 32.64 10.09 23.44
CA GLU A 236 32.86 10.34 24.87
C GLU A 236 33.86 11.48 25.06
N MET A 237 33.61 12.35 26.04
CA MET A 237 34.52 13.42 26.40
C MET A 237 35.52 12.93 27.46
N ALA A 238 36.82 13.04 27.19
CA ALA A 238 37.88 12.58 28.10
C ALA A 238 37.94 13.36 29.45
N SER A 239 37.38 14.56 29.47
CA SER A 239 37.14 15.36 30.67
C SER A 239 35.89 16.20 30.44
N GLY A 240 34.93 16.15 31.37
CA GLY A 240 33.77 17.04 31.32
C GLY A 240 34.22 18.50 31.23
N ASP A 241 33.54 19.28 30.40
CA ASP A 241 33.79 20.72 30.28
C ASP A 241 33.58 21.40 31.66
N PRO A 242 34.53 22.20 32.16
CA PRO A 242 34.38 22.95 33.41
C PRO A 242 33.32 24.07 33.36
N GLY A 243 32.65 24.29 32.22
CA GLY A 243 31.53 25.22 32.07
C GLY A 243 30.32 24.94 32.98
N SER A 244 29.37 25.88 33.04
CA SER A 244 28.14 25.73 33.84
C SER A 244 27.30 24.54 33.38
N LEU A 245 27.29 24.26 32.08
CA LEU A 245 26.72 23.08 31.46
C LEU A 245 27.71 22.50 30.44
N GLY A 246 28.16 21.28 30.69
CA GLY A 246 29.13 20.59 29.87
C GLY A 246 28.53 19.39 29.15
N LEU A 247 29.04 19.14 27.95
CA LEU A 247 28.83 17.89 27.23
C LEU A 247 29.71 16.79 27.84
N THR A 248 29.11 15.66 28.20
CA THR A 248 29.83 14.47 28.70
C THR A 248 30.01 13.42 27.61
N GLY A 249 29.12 13.42 26.64
CA GLY A 249 29.13 12.52 25.50
C GLY A 249 27.90 12.70 24.66
N GLY A 250 27.69 11.78 23.74
CA GLY A 250 26.45 11.71 22.99
C GLY A 250 26.48 10.63 21.93
N THR A 251 25.29 10.35 21.40
CA THR A 251 25.06 9.26 20.47
C THR A 251 24.39 9.78 19.21
N LEU A 252 24.92 9.39 18.04
CA LEU A 252 24.27 9.54 16.75
C LEU A 252 23.78 8.18 16.29
N SER A 253 22.47 7.96 16.31
CA SER A 253 21.82 6.76 15.79
C SER A 253 21.41 6.98 14.34
N ALA A 254 22.07 6.29 13.40
CA ALA A 254 21.82 6.47 11.97
C ALA A 254 21.93 5.16 11.17
N SER A 255 21.12 5.03 10.12
CA SER A 255 21.24 3.93 9.16
C SER A 255 22.41 4.21 8.20
N LEU A 256 23.60 3.72 8.55
CA LEU A 256 24.81 3.95 7.76
C LEU A 256 24.91 3.08 6.50
N TYR A 257 24.17 1.97 6.47
CA TYR A 257 24.12 1.07 5.33
C TYR A 257 22.69 1.00 4.81
N PRO A 258 22.48 1.02 3.49
CA PRO A 258 21.15 0.87 2.95
C PRO A 258 20.64 -0.51 3.35
N ALA A 259 19.51 -0.55 4.08
CA ALA A 259 18.81 -1.80 4.30
C ALA A 259 18.48 -2.40 2.93
N THR A 260 18.75 -3.69 2.74
CA THR A 260 18.42 -4.36 1.48
C THR A 260 17.58 -5.59 1.74
N GLU A 261 16.63 -5.82 0.84
CA GLU A 261 15.85 -7.03 0.79
C GLU A 261 16.12 -7.73 -0.54
N THR A 262 16.48 -9.02 -0.46
CA THR A 262 16.73 -9.86 -1.63
C THR A 262 15.67 -10.95 -1.74
N ARG A 263 15.05 -11.05 -2.92
CA ARG A 263 14.08 -12.09 -3.28
C ARG A 263 14.51 -12.71 -4.61
N LEU A 264 14.72 -14.03 -4.65
CA LEU A 264 15.21 -14.76 -5.83
C LEU A 264 16.46 -14.12 -6.49
N GLY A 265 17.41 -13.66 -5.69
CA GLY A 265 18.64 -13.00 -6.19
C GLY A 265 18.43 -11.58 -6.72
N VAL A 266 17.21 -11.05 -6.72
CA VAL A 266 16.95 -9.63 -7.00
C VAL A 266 17.01 -8.87 -5.68
N THR A 267 18.02 -8.01 -5.54
CA THR A 267 18.21 -7.15 -4.38
C THR A 267 17.58 -5.78 -4.62
N ARG A 268 16.80 -5.31 -3.65
CA ARG A 268 16.19 -3.98 -3.63
C ARG A 268 16.55 -3.27 -2.33
N HIS A 269 16.70 -1.95 -2.40
CA HIS A 269 16.82 -1.14 -1.19
C HIS A 269 15.49 -1.17 -0.45
N ALA A 270 15.55 -1.44 0.86
CA ALA A 270 14.44 -1.26 1.75
C ALA A 270 14.43 0.21 2.18
N THR A 271 13.30 0.89 1.98
CA THR A 271 13.07 2.27 2.43
C THR A 271 12.82 2.27 3.94
N VAL A 272 13.85 1.92 4.69
CA VAL A 272 13.92 2.09 6.13
C VAL A 272 14.96 3.17 6.34
N ASP A 273 14.58 4.42 6.09
CA ASP A 273 15.40 5.54 6.52
C ASP A 273 14.62 6.27 7.62
N PRO A 274 14.60 5.72 8.86
CA PRO A 274 14.23 6.55 9.98
C PRO A 274 15.15 7.77 9.97
N ALA A 275 14.54 8.95 10.08
CA ALA A 275 15.27 10.18 10.36
C ALA A 275 16.38 9.90 11.39
N PRO A 276 17.66 10.20 11.08
CA PRO A 276 18.75 10.00 12.02
C PRO A 276 18.43 10.68 13.35
N ARG A 277 18.75 10.04 14.46
CA ARG A 277 18.52 10.59 15.80
C ARG A 277 19.85 10.96 16.42
N VAL A 278 19.85 12.10 17.09
CA VAL A 278 21.00 12.57 17.86
C VAL A 278 20.58 12.73 19.31
N GLU A 279 21.46 12.29 20.19
CA GLU A 279 21.33 12.35 21.63
C GLU A 279 22.57 13.02 22.21
N TRP A 280 22.36 14.03 23.05
CA TRP A 280 23.42 14.71 23.80
C TRP A 280 23.31 14.32 25.28
N GLU A 281 24.42 13.87 25.85
CA GLU A 281 24.55 13.62 27.29
C GLU A 281 25.21 14.84 27.93
N LEU A 282 24.49 15.49 28.83
CA LEU A 282 24.84 16.77 29.40
C LEU A 282 24.93 16.66 30.92
N SER A 283 25.82 17.43 31.52
CA SER A 283 25.94 17.53 32.98
C SER A 283 26.27 18.96 33.41
N GLY A 284 25.72 19.37 34.54
CA GLY A 284 25.93 20.70 35.10
C GLY A 284 24.62 21.35 35.53
N SER A 285 24.56 22.67 35.47
CA SER A 285 23.39 23.47 35.79
C SER A 285 23.34 24.75 34.98
N THR A 286 22.16 25.10 34.47
CA THR A 286 21.90 26.40 33.82
C THR A 286 20.80 27.14 34.55
N ASP A 287 20.80 28.47 34.44
CA ASP A 287 19.71 29.29 34.93
C ASP A 287 18.52 29.21 33.97
N ALA A 288 17.31 29.45 34.48
CA ALA A 288 16.10 29.42 33.67
C ALA A 288 16.07 30.48 32.55
N SER A 289 16.88 31.52 32.67
CA SER A 289 17.04 32.59 31.66
C SER A 289 18.13 32.33 30.63
N SER A 290 18.94 31.28 30.79
CA SER A 290 20.03 30.98 29.86
C SER A 290 19.49 30.52 28.51
N ASP A 291 20.10 31.03 27.43
CA ASP A 291 19.85 30.56 26.07
C ASP A 291 20.73 29.33 25.81
N VAL A 292 20.09 28.16 25.66
CA VAL A 292 20.78 26.88 25.49
C VAL A 292 20.44 26.31 24.13
N VAL A 293 21.47 26.08 23.32
CA VAL A 293 21.34 25.47 21.98
C VAL A 293 22.23 24.24 21.92
N VAL A 294 21.66 23.09 21.59
CA VAL A 294 22.44 21.89 21.26
C VAL A 294 22.67 21.85 19.76
N ARG A 295 23.91 21.56 19.37
CA ARG A 295 24.36 21.58 17.97
C ARG A 295 24.94 20.24 17.59
N ILE A 296 24.66 19.83 16.35
CA ILE A 296 25.38 18.75 15.67
C ILE A 296 25.84 19.24 14.30
N ALA A 297 27.09 18.94 13.95
CA ALA A 297 27.66 19.26 12.65
C ALA A 297 28.26 18.02 11.99
N PHE A 298 28.20 17.98 10.66
CA PHE A 298 28.71 16.93 9.80
C PHE A 298 29.70 17.52 8.82
N THR A 299 30.85 16.85 8.63
CA THR A 299 31.89 17.27 7.69
C THR A 299 32.25 16.11 6.78
N SER A 300 32.16 16.29 5.46
CA SER A 300 32.60 15.29 4.48
C SER A 300 34.12 15.33 4.29
N GLN A 301 34.75 14.17 4.18
CA GLN A 301 36.20 14.12 3.96
C GLN A 301 36.56 14.64 2.56
N GLY A 302 37.33 15.73 2.49
CA GLY A 302 37.80 16.31 1.22
C GLY A 302 37.05 17.54 0.73
N THR A 303 36.04 18.01 1.48
CA THR A 303 35.38 19.32 1.25
C THR A 303 35.38 20.15 2.53
N ALA A 304 35.29 21.47 2.42
CA ALA A 304 35.10 22.36 3.56
C ALA A 304 33.60 22.53 3.91
N ASP A 305 32.72 21.80 3.23
CA ASP A 305 31.28 21.91 3.40
C ASP A 305 30.86 21.19 4.69
N ALA A 306 30.58 21.99 5.72
CA ALA A 306 30.01 21.53 6.97
C ALA A 306 28.50 21.79 6.97
N ARG A 307 27.71 20.75 7.31
CA ARG A 307 26.26 20.88 7.51
C ARG A 307 25.99 20.82 9.01
N SER A 308 25.37 21.84 9.57
CA SER A 308 25.04 21.91 11.00
C SER A 308 23.55 22.07 11.26
N TYR A 309 23.11 21.54 12.40
CA TYR A 309 21.75 21.66 12.90
C TYR A 309 21.79 22.15 14.34
N ASP A 310 21.04 23.22 14.59
CA ASP A 310 20.95 23.88 15.89
C ASP A 310 19.54 23.68 16.44
N PHE A 311 19.45 23.18 17.66
CA PHE A 311 18.18 22.95 18.34
C PHE A 311 18.15 23.75 19.65
N PRO A 312 17.33 24.81 19.72
CA PRO A 312 17.05 25.48 20.98
C PRO A 312 16.47 24.48 21.98
N THR A 313 16.93 24.54 23.23
CA THR A 313 16.36 23.80 24.36
C THR A 313 16.11 24.73 25.54
N TYR A 314 15.48 24.22 26.59
CA TYR A 314 15.11 25.00 27.76
C TYR A 314 16.26 25.04 28.76
N GLY A 315 16.56 26.23 29.30
CA GLY A 315 17.43 26.40 30.47
C GLY A 315 16.76 26.00 31.79
N GLY A 316 17.43 26.24 32.92
CA GLY A 316 16.89 25.97 34.26
C GLY A 316 16.97 24.51 34.68
N VAL A 317 17.84 23.75 34.03
CA VAL A 317 18.03 22.31 34.24
C VAL A 317 19.30 22.08 35.06
N SER A 318 19.29 21.05 35.91
CA SER A 318 20.41 20.70 36.79
C SER A 318 20.59 19.19 36.93
N GLY A 319 21.84 18.75 37.08
CA GLY A 319 22.22 17.35 37.14
C GLY A 319 22.52 16.75 35.77
N PRO A 320 22.77 15.42 35.69
CA PRO A 320 22.91 14.73 34.42
C PRO A 320 21.56 14.70 33.70
N TRP A 321 21.55 15.04 32.42
CA TRP A 321 20.36 14.93 31.60
C TRP A 321 20.71 14.53 30.17
N THR A 322 19.69 14.04 29.47
CA THR A 322 19.79 13.63 28.07
C THR A 322 18.85 14.47 27.22
N GLU A 323 19.35 15.02 26.13
CA GLU A 323 18.54 15.70 25.13
C GLU A 323 18.50 14.88 23.84
N SER A 324 17.32 14.64 23.27
CA SER A 324 17.18 13.86 22.03
C SER A 324 16.44 14.63 20.95
N ARG A 325 16.97 14.64 19.73
CA ARG A 325 16.34 15.28 18.55
C ARG A 325 16.40 14.36 17.34
N ALA A 326 15.36 14.45 16.51
CA ALA A 326 15.36 13.85 15.18
C ALA A 326 15.94 14.85 14.17
N LEU A 327 16.82 14.37 13.30
CA LEU A 327 17.38 15.14 12.20
C LEU A 327 16.49 15.02 10.95
N PRO A 328 16.63 15.91 9.96
CA PRO A 328 16.04 15.70 8.64
C PRO A 328 16.47 14.35 8.05
N VAL A 329 15.58 13.70 7.29
CA VAL A 329 15.84 12.37 6.69
C VAL A 329 17.07 12.41 5.77
N ASP A 330 17.30 13.53 5.10
CA ASP A 330 18.43 13.75 4.22
C ASP A 330 19.67 14.34 4.93
N ALA A 331 19.69 14.37 6.26
CA ALA A 331 20.74 15.05 7.02
C ALA A 331 22.15 14.52 6.74
N LEU A 332 22.27 13.24 6.43
CA LEU A 332 23.53 12.57 6.09
C LEU A 332 23.74 12.41 4.58
N ALA A 333 22.77 12.83 3.76
CA ALA A 333 22.84 12.69 2.30
C ALA A 333 23.98 13.55 1.72
N GLY A 334 24.83 12.90 0.91
CA GLY A 334 25.94 13.54 0.21
C GLY A 334 27.27 13.61 0.98
N LEU A 335 27.35 13.03 2.19
CA LEU A 335 28.60 13.04 2.98
C LEU A 335 29.71 12.12 2.43
N GLY A 336 29.38 11.21 1.51
CA GLY A 336 30.34 10.26 0.92
C GLY A 336 30.61 9.05 1.82
N THR A 337 31.69 8.32 1.52
CA THR A 337 32.08 7.09 2.24
C THR A 337 32.85 7.35 3.53
N SER A 338 33.32 8.57 3.73
CA SER A 338 34.14 8.97 4.87
C SER A 338 33.77 10.38 5.30
N TRP A 339 33.38 10.52 6.57
CA TRP A 339 32.92 11.79 7.14
C TRP A 339 33.12 11.79 8.65
N SER A 340 33.13 12.99 9.23
CA SER A 340 33.17 13.19 10.66
C SER A 340 31.94 13.96 11.14
N TRP A 341 31.64 13.83 12.41
CA TRP A 341 30.59 14.57 13.07
C TRP A 341 31.07 15.11 14.41
N SER A 342 30.44 16.19 14.85
CA SER A 342 30.72 16.82 16.12
C SER A 342 29.43 17.28 16.79
N GLN A 343 29.34 17.08 18.09
CA GLN A 343 28.30 17.61 18.94
C GLN A 343 28.87 18.65 19.89
N SER A 344 28.14 19.73 20.11
CA SER A 344 28.48 20.79 21.07
C SER A 344 27.22 21.36 21.70
N VAL A 345 27.39 22.05 22.83
CA VAL A 345 26.34 22.85 23.46
C VAL A 345 26.79 24.30 23.48
N VAL A 346 25.88 25.22 23.15
CA VAL A 346 26.09 26.66 23.22
C VAL A 346 25.23 27.20 24.34
N VAL A 347 25.85 27.82 25.34
CA VAL A 347 25.16 28.45 26.48
C VAL A 347 25.47 29.93 26.47
N ASP A 348 24.45 30.77 26.34
CA ASP A 348 24.57 32.23 26.33
C ASP A 348 25.61 32.73 25.31
N GLY A 349 25.69 32.04 24.16
CA GLY A 349 26.62 32.34 23.06
C GLY A 349 28.03 31.75 23.20
N VAL A 350 28.34 31.05 24.29
CA VAL A 350 29.63 30.36 24.50
C VAL A 350 29.48 28.89 24.13
N GLU A 351 30.25 28.43 23.15
CA GLU A 351 30.25 27.04 22.69
C GLU A 351 31.21 26.18 23.50
N SER A 352 30.74 25.02 23.95
CA SER A 352 31.53 24.01 24.67
C SER A 352 32.57 23.37 23.74
N PRO A 353 33.62 22.73 24.30
CA PRO A 353 34.42 21.78 23.55
C PRO A 353 33.51 20.73 22.88
N ALA A 354 33.81 20.40 21.63
CA ALA A 354 33.00 19.50 20.84
C ALA A 354 33.41 18.03 21.08
N CYS A 355 32.40 17.16 21.17
CA CYS A 355 32.55 15.72 21.16
C CYS A 355 32.50 15.23 19.70
N THR A 356 33.54 14.56 19.22
CA THR A 356 33.68 14.23 17.80
C THR A 356 33.71 12.74 17.54
N GLY A 357 33.08 12.30 16.46
CA GLY A 357 33.18 10.94 15.93
C GLY A 357 33.52 10.95 14.43
N SER A 358 33.97 9.80 13.91
CA SER A 358 34.26 9.63 12.49
C SER A 358 33.72 8.32 11.97
N VAL A 359 33.23 8.33 10.74
CA VAL A 359 32.68 7.16 10.04
C VAL A 359 33.49 6.91 8.78
N SER A 360 33.83 5.64 8.55
CA SER A 360 34.44 5.16 7.32
C SER A 360 33.73 3.89 6.89
N THR A 361 32.90 3.97 5.85
CA THR A 361 32.27 2.80 5.22
C THR A 361 33.20 2.31 4.12
N GLY A 362 34.00 1.29 4.43
CA GLY A 362 34.94 0.65 3.49
C GLY A 362 34.28 -0.35 2.55
#